data_AF-A0AAX7VLN9-F1
#
_entry.id   AF-A0AAX7VLN9-F1
#
_cell.length_a   1.000
_cell.length_b   1.000
_cell.length_c   1.000
_cell.angle_alpha   90.00
_cell.angle_beta   90.00
_cell.angle_gamma   90.00
#
_symmetry.space_group_name_H-M   'P 1'
#
loop_
_entity.id
_entity.type
_entity.pdbx_description
1 polymer ?
#
loop_
_entity_poly.entity_id
_entity_poly.type
_entity_poly.pdbx_seq_one_letter_code
_entity_poly.pdbx_strand_id
1 'polypeptide(L)'
;MNALVALCHFCELHGPRTLFCTEALHPPSPSPSSQVGAQMPGDRDGDRDGEGLTMKANSSATQKEMCEVCPGREGPIFFGDEQHGFVFSHTFFIKDSLARGFQRWYSIVMVAMDRIYLINSWPFLLRHLKLTIQSLQSTALKVFDNEQGVCPQRAVRMNSAFSPAVFPHQRSGNAARSLTSLTQHPNLWASLHSSFSWLLKACGSRLTEKLLEGAPTEDTLVLIERQTEQEEEMSCWEGAEGGASKTQRHLSETELAHNFLSDDTKLDELPGPKFRSLRHLRQVLGAPDFRQLAWHVLMGNQVIWRGADPVLIQSAFTVLKSLLPVGCVRSVPYSSQYEEAYKCNFLGLCPDVPIPAHVSSSEFTVLVDVTSERSCHIPAVREDDISSLYQFTITSANTQPIDRGPALLNKLEVALCNENLSVDVVSHCLLCLKEEWMNKVKVLFKFSKVDGRGREDTQKVLALLGATGPGEEDNVRLLKYWMTGLSKTYKSHLMTAVRGGERSPSQ
;
A
#
# COMPACT_ATOMS: atom_id res chain seq x y z
N MET A 1 7.79 4.54 16.62
CA MET A 1 9.19 4.58 17.11
C MET A 1 9.20 3.98 18.51
N ASN A 2 10.00 2.94 18.73
CA ASN A 2 10.24 2.41 20.08
C ASN A 2 11.48 3.12 20.65
N ALA A 3 11.24 4.21 21.37
CA ALA A 3 12.27 4.93 22.08
C ALA A 3 11.77 5.33 23.47
N LEU A 4 12.70 5.34 24.42
CA LEU A 4 12.46 5.68 25.82
C LEU A 4 13.33 6.87 26.17
N VAL A 5 12.73 7.89 26.80
CA VAL A 5 13.45 9.02 27.38
C VAL A 5 13.38 8.91 28.90
N ALA A 6 14.52 8.96 29.57
CA ALA A 6 14.60 8.89 31.02
C ALA A 6 15.49 9.99 31.60
N LEU A 7 15.15 10.42 32.82
CA LEU A 7 15.94 11.29 33.67
C LEU A 7 16.59 10.45 34.76
N CYS A 8 17.91 10.48 34.82
CA CYS A 8 18.74 9.77 35.80
C CYS A 8 19.41 10.76 36.75
N HIS A 9 19.64 10.32 37.98
CA HIS A 9 20.35 11.05 39.03
C HIS A 9 21.43 10.16 39.64
N PHE A 10 22.64 10.69 39.75
CA PHE A 10 23.74 10.01 40.40
C PHE A 10 23.73 10.33 41.90
N CYS A 11 23.23 9.40 42.71
CA CYS A 11 23.18 9.54 44.16
C CYS A 11 24.51 9.07 44.78
N GLU A 12 25.14 9.91 45.62
CA GLU A 12 26.38 9.56 46.32
C GLU A 12 26.26 8.33 47.25
N LEU A 13 25.04 8.03 47.72
CA LEU A 13 24.74 6.91 48.63
C LEU A 13 24.37 5.62 47.90
N HIS A 14 23.56 5.73 46.83
CA HIS A 14 22.92 4.58 46.18
C HIS A 14 23.39 4.34 44.73
N GLY A 15 24.27 5.18 44.20
CA GLY A 15 24.69 5.15 42.80
C GLY A 15 23.69 5.79 41.83
N PRO A 16 23.81 5.52 40.52
CA PRO A 16 22.90 6.04 39.50
C PRO A 16 21.49 5.45 39.67
N ARG A 17 20.49 6.32 39.62
CA ARG A 17 19.07 5.97 39.77
C ARG A 17 18.24 6.68 38.72
N THR A 18 17.40 5.93 38.02
CA THR A 18 16.36 6.47 37.14
C THR A 18 15.27 7.10 37.99
N LEU A 19 14.97 8.38 37.76
CA LEU A 19 13.96 9.15 38.49
C LEU A 19 12.63 9.21 37.75
N PHE A 20 12.67 9.32 36.42
CA PHE A 20 11.48 9.51 35.60
C PHE A 20 11.72 8.96 34.20
N CYS A 21 10.75 8.25 33.64
CA CYS A 21 10.81 7.73 32.28
C CYS A 21 9.53 8.08 31.50
N THR A 22 9.66 8.23 30.20
CA THR A 22 8.57 8.44 29.27
C THR A 22 8.81 7.59 28.04
N GLU A 23 7.80 6.81 27.68
CA GLU A 23 7.84 5.86 26.57
C GLU A 23 6.61 6.06 25.67
N ALA A 24 6.79 5.84 24.37
CA ALA A 24 5.70 5.86 23.41
C ALA A 24 5.08 4.45 23.28
N LEU A 25 4.03 4.18 24.06
CA LEU A 25 3.25 2.95 23.93
C LEU A 25 2.41 3.00 22.65
N HIS A 26 2.61 2.05 21.75
CA HIS A 26 1.73 1.87 20.58
C HIS A 26 0.66 0.84 20.95
N PRO A 27 -0.63 1.07 20.64
CA PRO A 27 -1.62 0.02 20.76
C PRO A 27 -1.22 -1.16 19.87
N PRO A 28 -1.43 -2.41 20.30
CA PRO A 28 -1.12 -3.57 19.48
C PRO A 28 -1.86 -3.46 18.14
N SER A 29 -1.12 -3.60 17.04
CA SER A 29 -1.73 -3.71 15.71
C SER A 29 -2.70 -4.89 15.72
N PRO A 30 -3.91 -4.78 15.12
CA PRO A 30 -4.81 -5.92 15.00
C PRO A 30 -4.10 -7.03 14.22
N SER A 31 -3.90 -8.18 14.86
CA SER A 31 -3.38 -9.37 14.20
C SER A 31 -4.39 -9.83 13.14
N PRO A 32 -3.94 -10.35 11.98
CA PRO A 32 -4.85 -10.98 11.03
C PRO A 32 -5.48 -12.21 11.69
N SER A 33 -6.81 -12.27 11.64
CA SER A 33 -7.65 -13.31 12.22
C SER A 33 -7.29 -14.69 11.64
N SER A 34 -6.60 -15.51 12.43
CA SER A 34 -6.49 -16.95 12.21
C SER A 34 -7.50 -17.70 13.11
N GLN A 35 -7.98 -18.82 12.57
CA GLN A 35 -9.21 -19.49 12.88
C GLN A 35 -9.32 -20.12 14.28
N VAL A 36 -10.58 -20.24 14.70
CA VAL A 36 -11.20 -21.00 15.79
C VAL A 36 -10.47 -22.29 16.20
N GLY A 37 -10.16 -22.43 17.49
CA GLY A 37 -9.79 -23.68 18.15
C GLY A 37 -9.53 -23.50 19.65
N ALA A 38 -10.39 -24.05 20.50
CA ALA A 38 -10.43 -23.86 21.94
C ALA A 38 -9.23 -24.46 22.72
N GLN A 39 -8.69 -23.72 23.70
CA GLN A 39 -8.07 -24.26 24.92
C GLN A 39 -7.99 -23.20 26.06
N MET A 40 -8.11 -23.69 27.30
CA MET A 40 -8.31 -23.00 28.60
C MET A 40 -7.01 -22.35 29.18
N PRO A 41 -7.08 -21.58 30.30
CA PRO A 41 -6.22 -20.42 30.54
C PRO A 41 -4.88 -20.79 31.18
N GLY A 42 -3.79 -20.32 30.58
CA GLY A 42 -2.45 -20.33 31.14
C GLY A 42 -1.81 -18.97 30.92
N ASP A 43 -1.24 -18.44 31.99
CA ASP A 43 -0.47 -17.21 32.20
C ASP A 43 -0.34 -16.17 31.07
N ARG A 44 -0.74 -14.95 31.41
CA ARG A 44 -0.59 -13.72 30.63
C ARG A 44 0.88 -13.40 30.40
N ASP A 45 1.38 -13.77 29.23
CA ASP A 45 2.73 -13.44 28.77
C ASP A 45 2.71 -12.20 27.85
N GLY A 46 2.14 -11.10 28.37
CA GLY A 46 1.92 -9.85 27.63
C GLY A 46 2.43 -8.65 28.38
N ASP A 47 3.74 -8.56 28.63
CA ASP A 47 4.40 -7.30 29.06
C ASP A 47 5.93 -7.25 28.83
N ARG A 48 6.51 -8.14 27.99
CA ARG A 48 7.98 -8.30 27.93
C ARG A 48 8.74 -7.18 27.22
N ASP A 49 8.14 -6.47 26.27
CA ASP A 49 8.86 -5.49 25.45
C ASP A 49 9.10 -4.16 26.18
N GLY A 50 8.14 -3.69 26.98
CA GLY A 50 8.25 -2.47 27.80
C GLY A 50 9.10 -2.67 29.07
N GLU A 51 8.99 -3.84 29.71
CA GLU A 51 9.88 -4.23 30.81
C GLU A 51 11.34 -4.37 30.33
N GLY A 52 11.55 -4.84 29.09
CA GLY A 52 12.88 -4.93 28.48
C GLY A 52 13.58 -3.58 28.33
N LEU A 53 12.87 -2.53 27.90
CA LEU A 53 13.42 -1.18 27.70
C LEU A 53 13.69 -0.45 29.02
N THR A 54 12.83 -0.61 30.02
CA THR A 54 13.04 -0.05 31.37
C THR A 54 14.18 -0.77 32.11
N MET A 55 14.30 -2.09 31.97
CA MET A 55 15.48 -2.85 32.43
C MET A 55 16.76 -2.42 31.70
N LYS A 56 16.69 -2.14 30.39
CA LYS A 56 17.81 -1.60 29.59
C LYS A 56 18.18 -0.16 29.96
N ALA A 57 17.21 0.68 30.33
CA ALA A 57 17.46 2.01 30.87
C ALA A 57 18.18 1.93 32.23
N ASN A 58 17.77 0.99 33.08
CA ASN A 58 18.41 0.76 34.37
C ASN A 58 19.82 0.17 34.22
N SER A 59 20.05 -0.77 33.29
CA SER A 59 21.39 -1.31 33.00
C SER A 59 22.31 -0.28 32.33
N SER A 60 21.82 0.51 31.37
CA SER A 60 22.60 1.57 30.73
C SER A 60 22.97 2.70 31.70
N ALA A 61 22.07 3.08 32.61
CA ALA A 61 22.35 4.06 33.66
C ALA A 61 23.33 3.53 34.73
N THR A 62 23.29 2.23 35.06
CA THR A 62 24.18 1.62 36.07
C THR A 62 25.55 1.22 35.55
N GLN A 63 25.69 0.86 34.28
CA GLN A 63 26.89 0.17 33.80
C GLN A 63 27.90 1.07 33.06
N LYS A 64 27.54 2.29 32.61
CA LYS A 64 28.47 3.13 31.81
C LYS A 64 28.59 4.61 32.14
N GLU A 65 27.69 5.23 32.92
CA GLU A 65 27.88 6.64 33.35
C GLU A 65 29.12 6.84 34.26
N MET A 66 29.67 5.76 34.81
CA MET A 66 30.93 5.78 35.58
C MET A 66 32.21 5.68 34.72
N CYS A 67 32.12 5.24 33.45
CA CYS A 67 33.30 4.95 32.61
C CYS A 67 33.57 5.95 31.49
N GLU A 68 32.57 6.71 31.02
CA GLU A 68 32.76 7.70 29.94
C GLU A 68 32.80 9.12 30.51
N VAL A 69 34.01 9.69 30.57
CA VAL A 69 34.23 11.03 31.13
C VAL A 69 34.30 12.05 30.00
N CYS A 70 33.29 12.91 29.88
CA CYS A 70 33.39 14.12 29.07
C CYS A 70 34.43 15.08 29.68
N PRO A 71 35.25 15.78 28.87
CA PRO A 71 36.02 16.93 29.33
C PRO A 71 35.07 17.97 29.96
N GLY A 72 35.22 18.24 31.25
CA GLY A 72 34.31 19.14 31.99
C GLY A 72 33.11 18.46 32.65
N ARG A 73 32.90 17.15 32.47
CA ARG A 73 31.84 16.32 33.09
C ARG A 73 30.39 16.76 32.81
N GLU A 74 30.17 17.66 31.84
CA GLU A 74 28.86 18.07 31.34
C GLU A 74 28.89 18.01 29.80
N GLY A 75 27.96 17.27 29.20
CA GLY A 75 27.89 17.14 27.75
C GLY A 75 27.12 15.93 27.23
N PRO A 76 26.86 15.91 25.90
CA PRO A 76 26.24 14.77 25.24
C PRO A 76 27.24 13.64 24.97
N ILE A 77 26.77 12.41 25.14
CA ILE A 77 27.51 11.16 24.98
C ILE A 77 26.65 10.20 24.15
N PHE A 78 27.27 9.48 23.23
CA PHE A 78 26.64 8.38 22.49
C PHE A 78 27.34 7.07 22.84
N PHE A 79 26.59 6.09 23.29
CA PHE A 79 27.11 4.74 23.51
C PHE A 79 26.00 3.71 23.34
N GLY A 80 26.36 2.45 23.17
CA GLY A 80 25.41 1.35 23.13
C GLY A 80 25.88 0.22 22.23
N ASP A 81 25.10 -0.84 22.23
CA ASP A 81 25.33 -2.06 21.46
C ASP A 81 24.00 -2.60 20.92
N GLU A 82 24.06 -3.60 20.06
CA GLU A 82 22.86 -4.18 19.45
C GLU A 82 22.00 -4.98 20.46
N GLN A 83 22.59 -5.45 21.57
CA GLN A 83 21.90 -6.27 22.56
C GLN A 83 21.06 -5.42 23.54
N HIS A 84 21.63 -4.32 24.02
CA HIS A 84 21.03 -3.43 25.02
C HIS A 84 20.43 -2.17 24.40
N GLY A 85 20.67 -1.91 23.12
CA GLY A 85 20.21 -0.72 22.39
C GLY A 85 21.24 0.41 22.41
N PHE A 86 20.99 1.41 21.57
CA PHE A 86 21.82 2.61 21.46
C PHE A 86 21.24 3.73 22.34
N VAL A 87 22.13 4.43 23.03
CA VAL A 87 21.81 5.42 24.05
C VAL A 87 22.46 6.75 23.69
N PHE A 88 21.63 7.78 23.64
CA PHE A 88 22.05 9.18 23.64
C PHE A 88 21.89 9.69 25.07
N SER A 89 22.97 10.03 25.75
CA SER A 89 22.96 10.55 27.11
C SER A 89 23.42 12.01 27.12
N HIS A 90 22.79 12.87 27.91
CA HIS A 90 23.26 14.23 28.16
C HIS A 90 23.38 14.46 29.65
N THR A 91 24.62 14.53 30.14
CA THR A 91 24.95 14.74 31.55
C THR A 91 25.04 16.24 31.84
N PHE A 92 24.54 16.65 33.00
CA PHE A 92 24.50 18.06 33.42
C PHE A 92 24.50 18.21 34.95
N PHE A 93 24.89 19.39 35.43
CA PHE A 93 24.89 19.72 36.85
C PHE A 93 23.74 20.62 37.26
N ILE A 94 23.17 20.36 38.43
CA ILE A 94 22.21 21.23 39.11
C ILE A 94 22.85 21.75 40.40
N LYS A 95 22.74 23.05 40.68
CA LYS A 95 23.26 23.65 41.91
C LYS A 95 22.41 23.23 43.12
N ASP A 96 23.07 22.89 44.22
CA ASP A 96 22.42 22.53 45.49
C ASP A 96 23.26 23.08 46.65
N SER A 97 22.67 23.90 47.51
CA SER A 97 23.35 24.56 48.64
C SER A 97 23.85 23.54 49.68
N LEU A 98 23.14 22.41 49.83
CA LEU A 98 23.41 21.39 50.84
C LEU A 98 24.33 20.27 50.32
N ALA A 99 24.49 20.14 49.00
CA ALA A 99 25.33 19.11 48.38
C ALA A 99 26.82 19.41 48.56
N ARG A 100 27.63 18.35 48.61
CA ARG A 100 29.09 18.44 48.57
C ARG A 100 29.51 19.05 47.22
N GLY A 101 30.35 20.07 47.23
CA GLY A 101 30.75 20.78 46.01
C GLY A 101 29.65 21.68 45.39
N PHE A 102 28.53 21.89 46.10
CA PHE A 102 27.41 22.74 45.67
C PHE A 102 26.72 22.31 44.36
N GLN A 103 26.90 21.07 43.94
CA GLN A 103 26.40 20.55 42.67
C GLN A 103 25.92 19.12 42.82
N ARG A 104 24.93 18.75 42.00
CA ARG A 104 24.43 17.39 41.84
C ARG A 104 24.40 17.00 40.38
N TRP A 105 24.61 15.71 40.17
CA TRP A 105 24.85 15.14 38.86
C TRP A 105 23.56 14.49 38.35
N TYR A 106 23.08 14.97 37.22
CA TYR A 106 21.89 14.48 36.54
C TYR A 106 22.21 14.16 35.08
N SER A 107 21.37 13.34 34.47
CA SER A 107 21.53 12.92 33.08
C SER A 107 20.16 12.70 32.45
N ILE A 108 19.97 13.19 31.22
CA ILE A 108 18.81 12.80 30.40
C ILE A 108 19.30 11.81 29.35
N VAL A 109 18.72 10.61 29.36
CA VAL A 109 19.06 9.53 28.44
C VAL A 109 17.91 9.24 27.50
N MET A 110 18.22 9.00 26.23
CA MET A 110 17.29 8.52 25.22
C MET A 110 17.82 7.19 24.68
N VAL A 111 17.01 6.14 24.81
CA VAL A 111 17.35 4.78 24.37
C VAL A 111 16.52 4.46 23.13
N ALA A 112 17.17 3.99 22.07
CA ALA A 112 16.54 3.51 20.84
C ALA A 112 17.28 2.29 20.29
N MET A 113 16.57 1.41 19.58
CA MET A 113 17.20 0.22 18.97
C MET A 113 17.99 0.53 17.69
N ASP A 114 17.63 1.61 16.99
CA ASP A 114 18.28 1.98 15.73
C ASP A 114 19.41 2.99 15.96
N ARG A 115 20.65 2.53 15.71
CA ARG A 115 21.88 3.32 15.77
C ARG A 115 21.85 4.52 14.83
N ILE A 116 21.51 4.28 13.56
CA ILE A 116 21.60 5.28 12.50
C ILE A 116 20.55 6.36 12.71
N TYR A 117 19.35 5.96 13.10
CA TYR A 117 18.29 6.87 13.47
C TYR A 117 18.70 7.82 14.61
N LEU A 118 19.33 7.30 15.67
CA LEU A 118 19.74 8.10 16.83
C LEU A 118 20.89 9.06 16.49
N ILE A 119 21.87 8.62 15.70
CA ILE A 119 22.98 9.45 15.22
C ILE A 119 22.47 10.57 14.30
N ASN A 120 21.60 10.27 13.34
CA ASN A 120 21.01 11.29 12.46
C ASN A 120 20.11 12.26 13.24
N SER A 121 19.60 11.83 14.41
CA SER A 121 18.85 12.65 15.35
C SER A 121 19.70 13.51 16.29
N TRP A 122 21.01 13.31 16.31
CA TRP A 122 21.93 13.95 17.26
C TRP A 122 21.76 15.47 17.40
N PRO A 123 21.84 16.28 16.31
CA PRO A 123 21.75 17.74 16.44
C PRO A 123 20.36 18.21 16.93
N PHE A 124 19.32 17.47 16.54
CA PHE A 124 17.95 17.73 16.97
C PHE A 124 17.76 17.43 18.46
N LEU A 125 18.19 16.26 18.93
CA LEU A 125 18.09 15.86 20.32
C LEU A 125 18.89 16.78 21.22
N LEU A 126 20.14 17.08 20.82
CA LEU A 126 21.02 17.95 21.58
C LEU A 126 20.41 19.34 21.81
N ARG A 127 19.79 19.93 20.78
CA ARG A 127 19.15 21.25 20.88
C ARG A 127 18.02 21.26 21.91
N HIS A 128 17.12 20.28 21.85
CA HIS A 128 15.93 20.25 22.71
C HIS A 128 16.24 19.83 24.15
N LEU A 129 17.19 18.91 24.32
CA LEU A 129 17.68 18.53 25.65
C LEU A 129 18.39 19.69 26.33
N LYS A 130 19.22 20.45 25.61
CA LYS A 130 19.85 21.67 26.15
C LYS A 130 18.82 22.69 26.65
N LEU A 131 17.72 22.91 25.93
CA LEU A 131 16.65 23.82 26.38
C LEU A 131 15.99 23.34 27.68
N THR A 132 15.70 22.03 27.76
CA THR A 132 15.11 21.43 28.96
C THR A 132 16.07 21.55 30.16
N ILE A 133 17.36 21.27 29.93
CA ILE A 133 18.42 21.36 30.94
C ILE A 133 18.61 22.80 31.42
N GLN A 134 18.67 23.78 30.51
CA GLN A 134 18.81 25.19 30.87
C GLN A 134 17.65 25.69 31.72
N SER A 135 16.41 25.24 31.44
CA SER A 135 15.24 25.56 32.25
C SER A 135 15.35 24.99 33.68
N LEU A 136 15.79 23.73 33.81
CA LEU A 136 16.07 23.09 35.10
C LEU A 136 17.20 23.79 35.87
N GLN A 137 18.29 24.11 35.20
CA GLN A 137 19.45 24.79 35.80
C GLN A 137 19.07 26.20 36.26
N SER A 138 18.31 26.96 35.47
CA SER A 138 17.88 28.32 35.81
C SER A 138 16.95 28.35 37.03
N THR A 139 15.99 27.43 37.10
CA THR A 139 15.08 27.34 38.25
C THR A 139 15.81 26.93 39.52
N ALA A 140 16.70 25.95 39.45
CA ALA A 140 17.51 25.54 40.59
C ALA A 140 18.53 26.60 41.04
N LEU A 141 19.11 27.37 40.11
CA LEU A 141 20.05 28.45 40.44
C LEU A 141 19.36 29.54 41.27
N LYS A 142 18.12 29.91 40.93
CA LYS A 142 17.33 30.87 41.72
C LYS A 142 17.10 30.41 43.16
N VAL A 143 16.77 29.12 43.34
CA VAL A 143 16.60 28.54 44.68
C VAL A 143 17.93 28.53 45.44
N PHE A 144 19.02 28.16 44.77
CA PHE A 144 20.36 28.16 45.34
C PHE A 144 20.79 29.55 45.82
N ASP A 145 20.61 30.59 45.00
CA ASP A 145 20.97 31.97 45.33
C ASP A 145 20.12 32.50 46.49
N ASN A 146 18.81 32.19 46.51
CA ASN A 146 17.93 32.54 47.63
C ASN A 146 18.36 31.86 48.93
N GLU A 147 18.68 30.57 48.90
CA GLU A 147 19.14 29.82 50.08
C GLU A 147 20.51 30.33 50.59
N GLN A 148 21.43 30.67 49.68
CA GLN A 148 22.73 31.25 50.02
C GLN A 148 22.59 32.66 50.61
N GLY A 149 21.66 33.46 50.10
CA GLY A 149 21.38 34.81 50.60
C GLY A 149 20.79 34.81 52.00
N VAL A 150 19.95 33.82 52.34
CA VAL A 150 19.36 33.66 53.68
C VAL A 150 20.36 33.06 54.66
N CYS A 151 21.12 32.04 54.25
CA CYS A 151 22.10 31.39 55.12
C CYS A 151 23.33 30.92 54.32
N PRO A 152 24.48 31.61 54.43
CA PRO A 152 25.70 31.21 53.75
C PRO A 152 26.19 29.85 54.26
N GLN A 153 25.98 28.79 53.46
CA GLN A 153 26.35 27.42 53.82
C GLN A 153 27.86 27.23 54.06
N ARG A 154 28.70 28.13 53.52
CA ARG A 154 30.14 28.19 53.85
C ARG A 154 30.36 28.52 55.34
N ALA A 155 29.57 29.41 55.93
CA ALA A 155 29.64 29.74 57.34
C ALA A 155 29.12 28.59 58.23
N VAL A 156 28.05 27.91 57.80
CA VAL A 156 27.50 26.74 58.51
C VAL A 156 28.51 25.58 58.57
N ARG A 157 29.23 25.31 57.47
CA ARG A 157 30.30 24.28 57.42
C ARG A 157 31.55 24.66 58.22
N MET A 158 31.82 25.94 58.42
CA MET A 158 32.89 26.40 59.33
C MET A 158 32.47 26.31 60.80
N ASN A 159 31.17 26.42 61.10
CA ASN A 159 30.63 26.37 62.47
C ASN A 159 30.26 24.96 62.96
N SER A 160 30.24 23.94 62.09
CA SER A 160 30.05 22.56 62.49
C SER A 160 31.33 22.00 63.12
N ALA A 161 31.52 22.28 64.41
CA ALA A 161 32.60 21.70 65.21
C ALA A 161 32.48 20.16 65.26
N PHE A 162 33.62 19.49 65.09
CA PHE A 162 33.79 18.05 65.25
C PHE A 162 33.26 17.59 66.63
N SER A 163 32.21 16.77 66.64
CA SER A 163 31.78 16.03 67.84
C SER A 163 32.37 14.61 67.79
N PRO A 164 33.25 14.19 68.72
CA PRO A 164 34.02 12.95 68.60
C PRO A 164 33.24 11.64 68.80
N ALA A 165 31.92 11.69 68.99
CA ALA A 165 31.14 10.55 69.49
C ALA A 165 30.44 9.69 68.42
N VAL A 166 30.70 9.90 67.13
CA VAL A 166 30.10 9.09 66.05
C VAL A 166 31.20 8.37 65.27
N PHE A 167 31.21 7.04 65.41
CA PHE A 167 32.19 6.10 64.85
C PHE A 167 32.33 6.17 63.30
N PRO A 168 33.46 5.69 62.72
CA PRO A 168 33.93 6.02 61.37
C PRO A 168 33.21 5.33 60.19
N HIS A 169 32.03 4.73 60.38
CA HIS A 169 31.35 3.94 59.33
C HIS A 169 30.12 4.62 58.70
N GLN A 170 29.76 5.82 59.15
CA GLN A 170 28.72 6.61 58.49
C GLN A 170 29.41 7.57 57.51
N ARG A 171 29.52 7.17 56.24
CA ARG A 171 29.85 8.11 55.15
C ARG A 171 28.81 9.24 55.22
N SER A 172 29.22 10.37 55.78
CA SER A 172 28.42 11.59 55.95
C SER A 172 28.12 12.23 54.59
N GLY A 173 27.30 11.57 53.77
CA GLY A 173 26.62 12.16 52.63
C GLY A 173 25.24 12.60 53.08
N ASN A 174 24.96 13.91 53.06
CA ASN A 174 23.60 14.39 53.24
C ASN A 174 22.68 13.72 52.21
N ALA A 175 21.55 13.18 52.65
CA ALA A 175 20.61 12.51 51.77
C ALA A 175 20.19 13.40 50.59
N ALA A 176 19.92 12.76 49.45
CA ALA A 176 19.58 13.47 48.25
C ALA A 176 18.20 14.16 48.39
N ARG A 177 18.14 15.52 48.40
CA ARG A 177 16.91 16.29 48.23
C ARG A 177 16.22 15.92 46.91
N SER A 178 14.89 15.92 46.92
CA SER A 178 14.09 15.72 45.71
C SER A 178 14.31 16.85 44.71
N LEU A 179 14.19 16.54 43.42
CA LEU A 179 14.31 17.54 42.35
C LEU A 179 13.22 18.64 42.47
N THR A 180 12.05 18.31 43.02
CA THR A 180 10.98 19.27 43.32
C THR A 180 11.39 20.28 44.39
N SER A 181 12.14 19.85 45.41
CA SER A 181 12.66 20.75 46.45
C SER A 181 13.78 21.65 45.92
N LEU A 182 14.62 21.15 45.00
CA LEU A 182 15.72 21.92 44.41
C LEU A 182 15.24 23.01 43.46
N THR A 183 14.14 22.78 42.75
CA THR A 183 13.61 23.71 41.74
C THR A 183 12.45 24.57 42.24
N GLN A 184 11.80 24.16 43.35
CA GLN A 184 10.57 24.75 43.88
C GLN A 184 9.48 24.94 42.82
N HIS A 185 9.47 24.11 41.77
CA HIS A 185 8.53 24.20 40.67
C HIS A 185 7.27 23.36 40.97
N PRO A 186 6.06 23.94 40.97
CA PRO A 186 4.85 23.26 41.45
C PRO A 186 4.46 22.05 40.61
N ASN A 187 4.65 22.10 39.29
CA ASN A 187 4.27 21.04 38.34
C ASN A 187 5.46 20.51 37.54
N LEU A 188 6.59 20.26 38.21
CA LEU A 188 7.84 19.86 37.54
C LEU A 188 7.68 18.61 36.67
N TRP A 189 7.13 17.53 37.24
CA TRP A 189 7.01 16.26 36.55
C TRP A 189 6.05 16.32 35.35
N ALA A 190 4.96 17.07 35.46
CA ALA A 190 4.03 17.27 34.35
C ALA A 190 4.66 18.07 33.20
N SER A 191 5.46 19.09 33.52
CA SER A 191 6.22 19.84 32.52
C SER A 191 7.27 18.96 31.84
N LEU A 192 8.03 18.17 32.60
CA LEU A 192 9.03 17.25 32.06
C LEU A 192 8.40 16.18 31.17
N HIS A 193 7.29 15.58 31.62
CA HIS A 193 6.54 14.63 30.81
C HIS A 193 6.08 15.26 29.49
N SER A 194 5.52 16.47 29.54
CA SER A 194 5.08 17.19 28.33
C SER A 194 6.24 17.44 27.38
N SER A 195 7.41 17.84 27.90
CA SER A 195 8.63 18.03 27.11
C SER A 195 9.14 16.73 26.50
N PHE A 196 9.19 15.62 27.26
CA PHE A 196 9.65 14.33 26.78
C PHE A 196 8.70 13.69 25.76
N SER A 197 7.39 13.76 26.01
CA SER A 197 6.36 13.32 25.06
C SER A 197 6.41 14.10 23.76
N TRP A 198 6.60 15.42 23.84
CA TRP A 198 6.79 16.26 22.65
C TRP A 198 8.09 15.90 21.92
N LEU A 199 9.19 15.67 22.65
CA LEU A 199 10.48 15.26 22.07
C LEU A 199 10.35 13.94 21.30
N LEU A 200 9.71 12.92 21.89
CA LEU A 200 9.47 11.63 21.26
C LEU A 200 8.63 11.78 19.99
N LYS A 201 7.54 12.54 20.05
CA LYS A 201 6.67 12.81 18.89
C LYS A 201 7.42 13.53 17.78
N ALA A 202 8.10 14.63 18.10
CA ALA A 202 8.80 15.46 17.13
C ALA A 202 10.01 14.74 16.52
N CYS A 203 10.69 13.88 17.29
CA CYS A 203 11.73 13.01 16.77
C CYS A 203 11.12 12.01 15.77
N GLY A 204 10.01 11.36 16.13
CA GLY A 204 9.34 10.36 15.30
C GLY A 204 8.81 10.89 13.98
N SER A 205 8.30 12.11 13.96
CA SER A 205 7.80 12.74 12.73
C SER A 205 8.88 13.40 11.88
N ARG A 206 10.16 13.38 12.29
CA ARG A 206 11.24 14.12 11.59
C ARG A 206 11.71 13.43 10.33
N LEU A 207 11.82 12.11 10.37
CA LEU A 207 12.24 11.27 9.25
C LEU A 207 11.04 10.47 8.80
N THR A 208 10.38 10.93 7.75
CA THR A 208 9.27 10.24 7.10
C THR A 208 9.73 9.69 5.78
N GLU A 209 9.56 8.39 5.57
CA GLU A 209 9.76 7.79 4.27
C GLU A 209 8.59 8.17 3.35
N LYS A 210 8.90 8.66 2.15
CA LYS A 210 7.90 8.88 1.10
C LYS A 210 8.10 7.80 0.04
N LEU A 211 7.34 6.72 0.17
CA LEU A 211 7.27 5.67 -0.84
C LEU A 211 6.58 6.26 -2.07
N LEU A 212 7.24 6.16 -3.23
CA LEU A 212 6.66 6.50 -4.52
C LEU A 212 6.23 5.20 -5.18
N GLU A 213 4.93 4.97 -5.23
CA GLU A 213 4.36 3.87 -5.99
C GLU A 213 4.42 4.17 -7.49
N GLY A 214 4.47 3.11 -8.30
CA GLY A 214 4.41 3.23 -9.76
C GLY A 214 3.09 3.86 -10.23
N ALA A 215 3.06 4.32 -11.48
CA ALA A 215 1.80 4.77 -12.06
C ALA A 215 0.83 3.57 -12.16
N PRO A 216 -0.44 3.73 -11.75
CA PRO A 216 -1.42 2.65 -11.86
C PRO A 216 -1.61 2.23 -13.32
N THR A 217 -1.96 0.97 -13.53
CA THR A 217 -2.28 0.45 -14.86
C THR A 217 -3.56 1.10 -15.41
N GLU A 218 -3.78 1.05 -16.73
CA GLU A 218 -5.04 1.56 -17.31
C GLU A 218 -6.25 0.82 -16.79
N ASP A 219 -6.12 -0.50 -16.59
CA ASP A 219 -7.23 -1.30 -16.08
C ASP A 219 -7.60 -0.82 -14.67
N THR A 220 -6.62 -0.57 -13.79
CA THR A 220 -6.85 0.01 -12.45
C THR A 220 -7.55 1.39 -12.53
N LEU A 221 -7.09 2.28 -13.41
CA LEU A 221 -7.68 3.62 -13.57
C LEU A 221 -9.14 3.56 -14.03
N VAL A 222 -9.43 2.73 -15.03
CA VAL A 222 -10.80 2.58 -15.56
C VAL A 222 -11.74 1.96 -14.51
N LEU A 223 -11.25 1.03 -13.70
CA LEU A 223 -12.04 0.44 -12.62
C LEU A 223 -12.36 1.45 -11.53
N ILE A 224 -11.39 2.28 -11.14
CA ILE A 224 -11.62 3.39 -10.21
C ILE A 224 -12.68 4.34 -10.79
N GLU A 225 -12.58 4.71 -12.08
CA GLU A 225 -13.57 5.57 -12.74
C GLU A 225 -14.99 4.97 -12.71
N ARG A 226 -15.14 3.69 -13.07
CA ARG A 226 -16.45 3.01 -13.04
C ARG A 226 -17.03 2.94 -11.63
N GLN A 227 -16.19 2.65 -10.64
CA GLN A 227 -16.63 2.62 -9.25
C GLN A 227 -17.07 4.01 -8.79
N THR A 228 -16.32 5.06 -9.12
CA THR A 228 -16.72 6.44 -8.78
C THR A 228 -18.01 6.85 -9.47
N GLU A 229 -18.23 6.48 -10.74
CA GLU A 229 -19.48 6.77 -11.45
C GLU A 229 -20.68 6.06 -10.78
N GLN A 230 -20.52 4.80 -10.37
CA GLN A 230 -21.56 4.08 -9.63
C GLN A 230 -21.86 4.69 -8.25
N GLU A 231 -20.82 5.11 -7.51
CA GLU A 231 -20.98 5.77 -6.21
C GLU A 231 -21.67 7.13 -6.36
N GLU A 232 -21.34 7.91 -7.39
CA GLU A 232 -22.00 9.18 -7.70
C GLU A 232 -23.47 8.97 -8.08
N GLU A 233 -23.77 8.00 -8.94
CA GLU A 233 -25.14 7.62 -9.30
C GLU A 233 -25.94 7.21 -8.05
N MET A 234 -25.39 6.35 -7.20
CA MET A 234 -26.04 5.94 -5.94
C MET A 234 -26.24 7.11 -4.96
N SER A 235 -25.26 8.03 -4.86
CA SER A 235 -25.37 9.21 -3.99
C SER A 235 -26.47 10.19 -4.46
N CYS A 236 -26.71 10.25 -5.78
CA CYS A 236 -27.80 11.04 -6.36
C CYS A 236 -29.19 10.50 -5.95
N TRP A 237 -29.29 9.19 -5.67
CA TRP A 237 -30.51 8.56 -5.14
C TRP A 237 -30.61 8.61 -3.61
N GLU A 238 -29.48 8.64 -2.89
CA GLU A 238 -29.42 8.76 -1.40
C GLU A 238 -29.70 10.18 -0.89
N GLY A 239 -29.89 11.18 -1.76
CA GLY A 239 -30.21 12.56 -1.39
C GLY A 239 -31.56 12.80 -0.68
N ALA A 240 -32.31 11.75 -0.34
CA ALA A 240 -33.60 11.85 0.36
C ALA A 240 -33.54 11.47 1.86
N GLU A 241 -32.58 10.67 2.35
CA GLU A 241 -32.47 10.38 3.79
C GLU A 241 -31.01 10.24 4.23
N GLY A 242 -30.71 10.84 5.39
CA GLY A 242 -29.38 11.29 5.75
C GLY A 242 -28.37 10.23 6.22
N GLY A 243 -27.11 10.51 5.89
CA GLY A 243 -25.97 10.38 6.79
C GLY A 243 -25.48 8.96 7.10
N ALA A 244 -24.63 8.41 6.22
CA ALA A 244 -23.66 7.39 6.61
C ALA A 244 -22.25 7.80 6.16
N SER A 245 -21.33 7.88 7.12
CA SER A 245 -19.90 8.10 6.87
C SER A 245 -19.32 6.87 6.18
N LYS A 246 -18.90 7.00 4.90
CA LYS A 246 -18.20 5.94 4.17
C LYS A 246 -16.68 6.13 4.34
N THR A 247 -16.04 5.15 4.97
CA THR A 247 -14.58 5.01 5.06
C THR A 247 -14.01 4.73 3.66
N GLN A 248 -13.13 5.58 3.16
CA GLN A 248 -12.29 5.27 1.99
C GLN A 248 -11.43 4.05 2.32
N ARG A 249 -11.82 2.86 1.83
CA ARG A 249 -10.94 1.69 1.79
C ARG A 249 -10.15 1.76 0.50
N HIS A 250 -8.83 1.87 0.62
CA HIS A 250 -7.92 1.72 -0.49
C HIS A 250 -7.92 0.23 -0.88
N LEU A 251 -8.71 -0.13 -1.90
CA LEU A 251 -8.77 -1.50 -2.40
C LEU A 251 -7.48 -1.81 -3.16
N SER A 252 -6.97 -3.03 -2.99
CA SER A 252 -5.78 -3.50 -3.70
C SER A 252 -6.09 -3.78 -5.18
N GLU A 253 -5.08 -3.72 -6.05
CA GLU A 253 -5.24 -3.96 -7.50
C GLU A 253 -5.86 -5.33 -7.79
N THR A 254 -5.56 -6.34 -6.97
CA THR A 254 -6.12 -7.69 -7.08
C THR A 254 -7.62 -7.72 -6.75
N GLU A 255 -8.08 -6.94 -5.77
CA GLU A 255 -9.50 -6.87 -5.39
C GLU A 255 -10.34 -6.13 -6.45
N LEU A 256 -9.78 -5.12 -7.10
CA LEU A 256 -10.46 -4.41 -8.20
C LEU A 256 -10.55 -5.26 -9.47
N ALA A 257 -9.48 -5.98 -9.81
CA ALA A 257 -9.47 -6.94 -10.92
C ALA A 257 -10.45 -8.11 -10.66
N HIS A 258 -10.53 -8.59 -9.42
CA HIS A 258 -11.51 -9.57 -9.00
C HIS A 258 -12.93 -9.01 -9.15
N ASN A 259 -13.23 -7.81 -8.64
CA ASN A 259 -14.54 -7.17 -8.78
C ASN A 259 -15.01 -7.00 -10.23
N PHE A 260 -14.12 -6.72 -11.19
CA PHE A 260 -14.46 -6.66 -12.61
C PHE A 260 -14.85 -8.03 -13.20
N LEU A 261 -14.16 -9.09 -12.78
CA LEU A 261 -14.51 -10.47 -13.14
C LEU A 261 -15.72 -10.97 -12.32
N SER A 262 -16.05 -10.30 -11.21
CA SER A 262 -17.04 -10.69 -10.21
C SER A 262 -18.35 -9.89 -10.23
N ASP A 263 -18.55 -8.93 -11.13
CA ASP A 263 -19.90 -8.34 -11.36
C ASP A 263 -20.94 -9.41 -11.79
N ASP A 264 -20.44 -10.62 -12.10
CA ASP A 264 -21.17 -11.84 -12.41
C ASP A 264 -21.47 -12.73 -11.16
N THR A 265 -21.09 -12.33 -9.93
CA THR A 265 -21.13 -13.14 -8.68
C THR A 265 -22.51 -13.58 -8.20
N LYS A 266 -23.62 -13.04 -8.69
CA LYS A 266 -24.95 -13.57 -8.34
C LYS A 266 -25.21 -15.00 -8.86
N LEU A 267 -24.36 -15.51 -9.76
CA LEU A 267 -24.48 -16.84 -10.36
C LEU A 267 -23.29 -17.77 -10.08
N ASP A 268 -22.26 -17.33 -9.36
CA ASP A 268 -21.07 -18.18 -9.14
C ASP A 268 -21.36 -19.41 -8.26
N GLU A 269 -22.47 -19.37 -7.52
CA GLU A 269 -22.99 -20.48 -6.70
C GLU A 269 -23.86 -21.49 -7.48
N LEU A 270 -24.18 -21.25 -8.76
CA LEU A 270 -24.99 -22.19 -9.54
C LEU A 270 -24.13 -23.32 -10.15
N PRO A 271 -24.47 -24.60 -9.88
CA PRO A 271 -23.75 -25.74 -10.43
C PRO A 271 -23.99 -25.85 -11.94
N GLY A 272 -22.92 -25.97 -12.72
CA GLY A 272 -23.00 -26.10 -14.17
C GLY A 272 -21.62 -26.16 -14.85
N PRO A 273 -21.57 -26.56 -16.13
CA PRO A 273 -20.33 -26.59 -16.92
C PRO A 273 -19.79 -25.17 -17.12
N LYS A 274 -18.54 -24.91 -16.69
CA LYS A 274 -17.89 -23.60 -16.77
C LYS A 274 -16.54 -23.67 -17.49
N PHE A 275 -16.25 -22.69 -18.34
CA PHE A 275 -14.91 -22.51 -18.90
C PHE A 275 -13.94 -22.00 -17.82
N ARG A 276 -12.84 -22.72 -17.61
CA ARG A 276 -11.83 -22.41 -16.56
C ARG A 276 -10.66 -21.56 -17.06
N SER A 277 -10.33 -21.64 -18.35
CA SER A 277 -9.19 -20.92 -18.93
C SER A 277 -9.34 -20.76 -20.44
N LEU A 278 -8.57 -19.84 -21.02
CA LEU A 278 -8.45 -19.70 -22.48
C LEU A 278 -7.96 -20.98 -23.16
N ARG A 279 -7.10 -21.75 -22.48
CA ARG A 279 -6.62 -23.05 -22.99
C ARG A 279 -7.76 -24.06 -23.06
N HIS A 280 -8.62 -24.11 -22.03
CA HIS A 280 -9.80 -24.96 -22.03
C HIS A 280 -10.77 -24.55 -23.15
N LEU A 281 -11.03 -23.24 -23.32
CA LEU A 281 -11.87 -22.75 -24.40
C LEU A 281 -11.32 -23.13 -25.80
N ARG A 282 -10.01 -23.03 -26.00
CA ARG A 282 -9.34 -23.46 -27.24
C ARG A 282 -9.43 -24.97 -27.47
N GLN A 283 -9.35 -25.79 -26.41
CA GLN A 283 -9.48 -27.25 -26.51
C GLN A 283 -10.90 -27.66 -26.92
N VAL A 284 -11.92 -26.95 -26.43
CA VAL A 284 -13.33 -27.23 -26.72
C VAL A 284 -13.74 -26.78 -28.11
N LEU A 285 -13.38 -25.55 -28.51
CA LEU A 285 -13.73 -25.00 -29.83
C LEU A 285 -12.84 -25.52 -30.96
N GLY A 286 -11.62 -25.96 -30.65
CA GLY A 286 -10.60 -26.25 -31.65
C GLY A 286 -9.80 -25.01 -32.06
N ALA A 287 -8.63 -25.24 -32.66
CA ALA A 287 -7.68 -24.17 -33.01
C ALA A 287 -8.21 -23.13 -34.02
N PRO A 288 -8.80 -23.49 -35.18
CA PRO A 288 -9.20 -22.50 -36.18
C PRO A 288 -10.38 -21.64 -35.69
N ASP A 289 -11.37 -22.28 -35.07
CA ASP A 289 -12.59 -21.66 -34.56
C ASP A 289 -12.28 -20.72 -33.39
N PHE A 290 -11.43 -21.15 -32.45
CA PHE A 290 -10.94 -20.29 -31.37
C PHE A 290 -10.17 -19.08 -31.92
N ARG A 291 -9.33 -19.27 -32.94
CA ARG A 291 -8.55 -18.19 -33.53
C ARG A 291 -9.44 -17.15 -34.20
N GLN A 292 -10.46 -17.58 -34.94
CA GLN A 292 -11.45 -16.69 -35.54
C GLN A 292 -12.21 -15.91 -34.46
N LEU A 293 -12.69 -16.59 -33.42
CA LEU A 293 -13.38 -15.96 -32.28
C LEU A 293 -12.48 -14.92 -31.58
N ALA A 294 -11.24 -15.30 -31.25
CA ALA A 294 -10.29 -14.42 -30.58
C ALA A 294 -9.92 -13.19 -31.43
N TRP A 295 -9.84 -13.33 -32.75
CA TRP A 295 -9.64 -12.20 -33.66
C TRP A 295 -10.81 -11.21 -33.58
N HIS A 296 -12.06 -11.68 -33.66
CA HIS A 296 -13.24 -10.81 -33.54
C HIS A 296 -13.28 -10.10 -32.17
N VAL A 297 -12.93 -10.80 -31.09
CA VAL A 297 -12.84 -10.23 -29.75
C VAL A 297 -11.81 -9.09 -29.71
N LEU A 298 -10.59 -9.33 -30.19
CA LEU A 298 -9.50 -8.34 -30.17
C LEU A 298 -9.79 -7.10 -31.03
N MET A 299 -10.52 -7.27 -32.14
CA MET A 299 -10.93 -6.19 -33.02
C MET A 299 -12.12 -5.38 -32.50
N GLY A 300 -12.80 -5.85 -31.45
CA GLY A 300 -13.98 -5.16 -30.90
C GLY A 300 -15.27 -5.39 -31.67
N ASN A 301 -15.30 -6.43 -32.49
CA ASN A 301 -16.48 -6.85 -33.22
C ASN A 301 -17.54 -7.40 -32.25
N GLN A 302 -18.79 -7.51 -32.71
CA GLN A 302 -19.85 -8.04 -31.87
C GLN A 302 -19.73 -9.57 -31.77
N VAL A 303 -19.60 -10.07 -30.54
CA VAL A 303 -19.48 -11.48 -30.20
C VAL A 303 -20.79 -11.94 -29.59
N ILE A 304 -21.53 -12.75 -30.33
CA ILE A 304 -22.86 -13.22 -29.96
C ILE A 304 -22.77 -14.70 -29.58
N TRP A 305 -23.20 -15.03 -28.37
CA TRP A 305 -23.30 -16.41 -27.89
C TRP A 305 -24.76 -16.77 -27.73
N ARG A 306 -25.25 -17.75 -28.49
CA ARG A 306 -26.64 -18.21 -28.44
C ARG A 306 -26.69 -19.59 -27.81
N GLY A 307 -27.41 -19.72 -26.70
CA GLY A 307 -27.47 -20.98 -25.96
C GLY A 307 -28.53 -20.99 -24.87
N ALA A 308 -29.00 -22.19 -24.54
CA ALA A 308 -30.01 -22.39 -23.50
C ALA A 308 -29.45 -22.23 -22.08
N ASP A 309 -28.13 -22.38 -21.91
CA ASP A 309 -27.46 -22.33 -20.61
C ASP A 309 -26.75 -20.97 -20.40
N PRO A 310 -27.27 -20.10 -19.52
CA PRO A 310 -26.67 -18.80 -19.24
C PRO A 310 -25.35 -18.92 -18.47
N VAL A 311 -25.16 -19.96 -17.64
CA VAL A 311 -23.95 -20.13 -16.80
C VAL A 311 -22.75 -20.42 -17.69
N LEU A 312 -22.93 -21.27 -18.71
CA LEU A 312 -21.90 -21.58 -19.70
C LEU A 312 -21.49 -20.32 -20.47
N ILE A 313 -22.46 -19.54 -20.95
CA ILE A 313 -22.22 -18.30 -21.71
C ILE A 313 -21.48 -17.26 -20.85
N GLN A 314 -21.90 -17.07 -19.61
CA GLN A 314 -21.25 -16.15 -18.68
C GLN A 314 -19.80 -16.55 -18.41
N SER A 315 -19.54 -17.85 -18.19
CA SER A 315 -18.17 -18.36 -18.01
C SER A 315 -17.30 -18.15 -19.26
N ALA A 316 -17.87 -18.29 -20.45
CA ALA A 316 -17.17 -18.00 -21.71
C ALA A 316 -16.82 -16.51 -21.82
N PHE A 317 -17.74 -15.63 -21.45
CA PHE A 317 -17.47 -14.19 -21.43
C PHE A 317 -16.40 -13.84 -20.40
N THR A 318 -16.39 -14.40 -19.19
CA THR A 318 -15.32 -14.14 -18.22
C THR A 318 -13.95 -14.47 -18.79
N VAL A 319 -13.84 -15.61 -19.48
CA VAL A 319 -12.59 -16.01 -20.16
C VAL A 319 -12.24 -15.08 -21.31
N LEU A 320 -13.19 -14.71 -22.18
CA LEU A 320 -12.93 -13.84 -23.33
C LEU A 320 -12.66 -12.37 -22.93
N LYS A 321 -13.30 -11.87 -21.87
CA LYS A 321 -13.07 -10.53 -21.30
C LYS A 321 -11.60 -10.36 -20.90
N SER A 322 -10.94 -11.44 -20.45
CA SER A 322 -9.50 -11.40 -20.08
C SER A 322 -8.57 -11.01 -21.23
N LEU A 323 -8.99 -11.18 -22.49
CA LEU A 323 -8.22 -10.81 -23.69
C LEU A 323 -8.21 -9.30 -23.94
N LEU A 324 -9.17 -8.56 -23.40
CA LEU A 324 -9.36 -7.14 -23.65
C LEU A 324 -9.00 -6.29 -22.44
N PRO A 325 -8.57 -5.03 -22.66
CA PRO A 325 -8.56 -4.02 -21.60
C PRO A 325 -9.97 -3.82 -21.05
N VAL A 326 -10.11 -3.59 -19.76
CA VAL A 326 -11.43 -3.49 -19.09
C VAL A 326 -12.30 -2.36 -19.68
N GLY A 327 -11.67 -1.28 -20.14
CA GLY A 327 -12.34 -0.16 -20.80
C GLY A 327 -12.92 -0.45 -22.18
N CYS A 328 -12.49 -1.54 -22.85
CA CYS A 328 -13.02 -1.93 -24.16
C CYS A 328 -14.26 -2.84 -24.05
N VAL A 329 -14.54 -3.39 -22.86
CA VAL A 329 -15.58 -4.39 -22.65
C VAL A 329 -16.92 -3.74 -22.29
N ARG A 330 -17.97 -4.12 -23.03
CA ARG A 330 -19.39 -3.80 -22.81
C ARG A 330 -20.23 -5.07 -22.98
N SER A 331 -20.46 -5.79 -21.89
CA SER A 331 -21.13 -7.10 -21.93
C SER A 331 -22.57 -7.02 -21.46
N VAL A 332 -23.47 -7.65 -22.21
CA VAL A 332 -24.82 -8.03 -21.77
C VAL A 332 -24.81 -9.55 -21.57
N PRO A 333 -24.90 -10.04 -20.30
CA PRO A 333 -24.62 -11.44 -19.99
C PRO A 333 -25.64 -12.40 -20.62
N TYR A 334 -26.94 -12.06 -20.58
CA TYR A 334 -27.99 -12.83 -21.21
C TYR A 334 -29.22 -11.95 -21.49
N SER A 335 -29.72 -11.97 -22.73
CA SER A 335 -30.87 -11.17 -23.18
C SER A 335 -31.86 -12.03 -23.95
N SER A 336 -33.15 -11.71 -23.80
CA SER A 336 -34.25 -12.29 -24.59
C SER A 336 -34.52 -11.54 -25.90
N GLN A 337 -33.75 -10.49 -26.19
CA GLN A 337 -33.85 -9.71 -27.42
C GLN A 337 -32.46 -9.41 -27.98
N TYR A 338 -32.37 -9.26 -29.31
CA TYR A 338 -31.14 -8.84 -29.95
C TYR A 338 -30.81 -7.40 -29.54
N GLU A 339 -29.55 -7.17 -29.17
CA GLU A 339 -29.01 -5.85 -28.86
C GLU A 339 -27.94 -5.48 -29.89
N GLU A 340 -27.92 -4.21 -30.27
CA GLU A 340 -27.05 -3.67 -31.32
C GLU A 340 -25.61 -3.47 -30.84
N ALA A 341 -24.65 -3.46 -31.78
CA ALA A 341 -23.21 -3.34 -31.48
C ALA A 341 -22.79 -2.05 -30.75
N TYR A 342 -23.61 -0.98 -30.82
CA TYR A 342 -23.33 0.25 -30.07
C TYR A 342 -23.61 0.11 -28.57
N LYS A 343 -24.48 -0.83 -28.15
CA LYS A 343 -24.78 -1.09 -26.74
C LYS A 343 -23.78 -2.06 -26.13
N CYS A 344 -23.51 -3.17 -26.80
CA CYS A 344 -22.65 -4.23 -26.28
C CYS A 344 -21.77 -4.86 -27.36
N ASN A 345 -20.53 -5.20 -26.99
CA ASN A 345 -19.67 -6.04 -27.81
C ASN A 345 -19.82 -7.52 -27.48
N PHE A 346 -20.14 -7.88 -26.23
CA PHE A 346 -20.49 -9.24 -25.85
C PHE A 346 -21.99 -9.34 -25.59
N LEU A 347 -22.65 -10.28 -26.26
CA LEU A 347 -24.10 -10.46 -26.18
C LEU A 347 -24.44 -11.94 -26.01
N GLY A 348 -25.01 -12.31 -24.85
CA GLY A 348 -25.62 -13.61 -24.64
C GLY A 348 -27.09 -13.60 -25.08
N LEU A 349 -27.52 -14.58 -25.87
CA LEU A 349 -28.89 -14.69 -26.38
C LEU A 349 -29.53 -16.04 -26.05
N CYS A 350 -30.84 -15.97 -25.83
CA CYS A 350 -31.71 -17.15 -25.78
C CYS A 350 -31.80 -17.83 -27.16
N PRO A 351 -31.85 -19.17 -27.24
CA PRO A 351 -31.95 -19.90 -28.49
C PRO A 351 -33.18 -19.54 -29.32
N ASP A 352 -34.25 -18.98 -28.75
CA ASP A 352 -35.46 -18.65 -29.50
C ASP A 352 -35.38 -17.29 -30.22
N VAL A 353 -34.32 -16.51 -30.01
CA VAL A 353 -34.22 -15.14 -30.52
C VAL A 353 -33.77 -15.14 -31.99
N PRO A 354 -34.53 -14.53 -32.92
CA PRO A 354 -34.11 -14.37 -34.30
C PRO A 354 -33.05 -13.26 -34.41
N ILE A 355 -31.94 -13.58 -35.09
CA ILE A 355 -30.89 -12.61 -35.39
C ILE A 355 -31.22 -11.94 -36.73
N PRO A 356 -31.14 -10.59 -36.84
CA PRO A 356 -31.38 -9.91 -38.10
C PRO A 356 -30.42 -10.36 -39.21
N ALA A 357 -30.93 -10.54 -40.44
CA ALA A 357 -30.13 -11.06 -41.56
C ALA A 357 -28.89 -10.21 -41.89
N HIS A 358 -28.98 -8.88 -41.72
CA HIS A 358 -27.86 -7.96 -41.95
C HIS A 358 -26.71 -8.14 -40.95
N VAL A 359 -27.00 -8.69 -39.77
CA VAL A 359 -26.01 -9.01 -38.73
C VAL A 359 -25.36 -10.36 -39.04
N SER A 360 -26.15 -11.36 -39.44
CA SER A 360 -25.64 -12.68 -39.83
C SER A 360 -24.74 -12.64 -41.07
N SER A 361 -24.96 -11.68 -41.99
CA SER A 361 -24.10 -11.46 -43.15
C SER A 361 -22.94 -10.49 -42.92
N SER A 362 -22.78 -9.96 -41.70
CA SER A 362 -21.78 -8.95 -41.39
C SER A 362 -20.39 -9.56 -41.13
N GLU A 363 -19.34 -8.95 -41.67
CA GLU A 363 -17.94 -9.29 -41.35
C GLU A 363 -17.53 -8.85 -39.93
N PHE A 364 -18.35 -8.01 -39.28
CA PHE A 364 -18.10 -7.44 -37.95
C PHE A 364 -18.84 -8.18 -36.83
N THR A 365 -19.37 -9.36 -37.11
CA THR A 365 -20.10 -10.18 -36.14
C THR A 365 -19.60 -11.61 -36.18
N VAL A 366 -19.48 -12.23 -35.01
CA VAL A 366 -19.26 -13.67 -34.86
C VAL A 366 -20.39 -14.26 -34.03
N LEU A 367 -20.97 -15.35 -34.53
CA LEU A 367 -22.03 -16.09 -33.86
C LEU A 367 -21.49 -17.43 -33.38
N VAL A 368 -21.66 -17.72 -32.10
CA VAL A 368 -21.39 -19.02 -31.49
C VAL A 368 -22.72 -19.64 -31.08
N ASP A 369 -23.20 -20.59 -31.86
CA ASP A 369 -24.40 -21.36 -31.55
C ASP A 369 -24.03 -22.58 -30.70
N VAL A 370 -24.67 -22.70 -29.54
CA VAL A 370 -24.48 -23.79 -28.58
C VAL A 370 -25.72 -24.68 -28.57
N THR A 371 -25.59 -25.89 -29.10
CA THR A 371 -26.64 -26.91 -29.07
C THR A 371 -26.31 -27.97 -28.02
N SER A 372 -27.30 -28.32 -27.18
CA SER A 372 -27.16 -29.39 -26.19
C SER A 372 -27.66 -30.71 -26.77
N GLU A 373 -26.80 -31.71 -26.83
CA GLU A 373 -27.17 -33.07 -27.23
C GLU A 373 -27.77 -33.82 -26.04
N ARG A 374 -29.08 -33.69 -25.81
CA ARG A 374 -29.79 -34.52 -24.81
C ARG A 374 -30.04 -35.93 -25.34
N SER A 375 -29.01 -36.79 -25.32
CA SER A 375 -29.22 -38.25 -25.41
C SER A 375 -28.17 -39.06 -24.65
N CYS A 376 -28.12 -38.98 -23.32
CA CYS A 376 -27.43 -39.99 -22.49
C CYS A 376 -28.09 -40.11 -21.10
N HIS A 377 -28.61 -41.30 -20.79
CA HIS A 377 -29.05 -41.69 -19.45
C HIS A 377 -27.84 -42.08 -18.56
N ILE A 378 -27.60 -41.34 -17.45
CA ILE A 378 -27.10 -41.71 -16.08
C ILE A 378 -25.77 -42.54 -15.94
N PRO A 379 -24.94 -42.49 -14.84
CA PRO A 379 -24.64 -41.49 -13.80
C PRO A 379 -23.13 -41.09 -13.73
N ALA A 380 -22.81 -40.06 -12.92
CA ALA A 380 -21.46 -39.72 -12.42
C ALA A 380 -20.40 -39.34 -13.47
N VAL A 381 -20.73 -38.39 -14.35
CA VAL A 381 -19.74 -37.75 -15.23
C VAL A 381 -19.04 -36.66 -14.42
N ARG A 382 -17.69 -36.68 -14.41
CA ARG A 382 -16.87 -35.61 -13.82
C ARG A 382 -17.29 -34.27 -14.44
N GLU A 383 -17.28 -33.18 -13.68
CA GLU A 383 -17.70 -31.82 -14.10
C GLU A 383 -16.96 -31.22 -15.33
N ASP A 384 -16.12 -31.99 -16.03
CA ASP A 384 -15.09 -31.49 -16.96
C ASP A 384 -15.36 -31.75 -18.46
N ASP A 385 -16.38 -32.51 -18.86
CA ASP A 385 -16.56 -32.88 -20.28
C ASP A 385 -17.57 -31.98 -21.03
N ILE A 386 -17.32 -30.67 -21.08
CA ILE A 386 -18.12 -29.69 -21.83
C ILE A 386 -18.22 -30.09 -23.32
N SER A 387 -17.13 -30.61 -23.88
CA SER A 387 -17.04 -31.08 -25.27
C SER A 387 -17.92 -32.29 -25.59
N SER A 388 -18.36 -33.03 -24.58
CA SER A 388 -19.22 -34.21 -24.75
C SER A 388 -20.71 -33.91 -24.58
N LEU A 389 -21.04 -32.74 -24.00
CA LEU A 389 -22.41 -32.33 -23.68
C LEU A 389 -22.98 -31.29 -24.64
N TYR A 390 -22.09 -30.54 -25.31
CA TYR A 390 -22.45 -29.43 -26.18
C TYR A 390 -21.70 -29.50 -27.50
N GLN A 391 -22.42 -29.19 -28.58
CA GLN A 391 -21.83 -28.92 -29.88
C GLN A 391 -21.77 -27.40 -30.09
N PHE A 392 -20.59 -26.92 -30.46
CA PHE A 392 -20.33 -25.51 -30.74
C PHE A 392 -20.19 -25.32 -32.25
N THR A 393 -21.01 -24.42 -32.83
CA THR A 393 -20.89 -24.04 -34.25
C THR A 393 -20.56 -22.55 -34.32
N ILE A 394 -19.39 -22.21 -34.86
CA ILE A 394 -18.99 -20.82 -35.07
C ILE A 394 -19.33 -20.42 -36.50
N THR A 395 -20.16 -19.39 -36.65
CA THR A 395 -20.51 -18.81 -37.95
C THR A 395 -20.02 -17.37 -38.01
N SER A 396 -19.26 -17.04 -39.05
CA SER A 396 -18.83 -15.68 -39.35
C SER A 396 -18.70 -15.51 -40.86
N ALA A 397 -19.14 -14.35 -41.35
CA ALA A 397 -19.06 -13.98 -42.76
C ALA A 397 -17.66 -13.47 -43.16
N ASN A 398 -16.73 -13.37 -42.20
CA ASN A 398 -15.38 -12.89 -42.45
C ASN A 398 -14.55 -13.93 -43.23
N THR A 399 -14.10 -13.54 -44.42
CA THR A 399 -13.31 -14.38 -45.35
C THR A 399 -11.81 -14.14 -45.27
N GLN A 400 -11.33 -13.35 -44.29
CA GLN A 400 -9.90 -13.10 -44.13
C GLN A 400 -9.12 -14.39 -43.79
N PRO A 401 -7.89 -14.57 -44.31
CA PRO A 401 -7.13 -15.79 -44.12
C PRO A 401 -6.77 -15.97 -42.65
N ILE A 402 -7.15 -17.14 -42.11
CA ILE A 402 -6.91 -17.56 -40.72
C ILE A 402 -5.41 -17.41 -40.34
N ASP A 403 -4.49 -17.50 -41.30
CA ASP A 403 -3.04 -17.37 -41.07
C ASP A 403 -2.51 -15.96 -40.79
N ARG A 404 -3.30 -14.89 -41.01
CA ARG A 404 -2.87 -13.51 -40.76
C ARG A 404 -3.73 -12.89 -39.66
N GLY A 405 -3.09 -12.44 -38.59
CA GLY A 405 -3.75 -11.79 -37.46
C GLY A 405 -2.79 -10.85 -36.74
N PRO A 406 -3.29 -10.03 -35.80
CA PRO A 406 -2.45 -9.08 -35.08
C PRO A 406 -1.33 -9.83 -34.33
N ALA A 407 -0.17 -9.19 -34.20
CA ALA A 407 0.98 -9.83 -33.56
C ALA A 407 0.70 -10.27 -32.11
N LEU A 408 -0.24 -9.58 -31.42
CA LEU A 408 -0.78 -10.00 -30.13
C LEU A 408 -1.39 -11.41 -30.18
N LEU A 409 -2.27 -11.67 -31.15
CA LEU A 409 -2.97 -12.95 -31.30
C LEU A 409 -1.99 -14.08 -31.63
N ASN A 410 -1.02 -13.82 -32.50
CA ASN A 410 0.00 -14.82 -32.86
C ASN A 410 0.87 -15.21 -31.66
N LYS A 411 1.32 -14.23 -30.86
CA LYS A 411 2.07 -14.50 -29.62
C LYS A 411 1.22 -15.28 -28.61
N LEU A 412 -0.06 -14.92 -28.47
CA LEU A 412 -0.99 -15.60 -27.57
C LEU A 412 -1.22 -17.06 -28.00
N GLU A 413 -1.40 -17.32 -29.29
CA GLU A 413 -1.60 -18.68 -29.79
C GLU A 413 -0.39 -19.56 -29.52
N VAL A 414 0.83 -19.04 -29.74
CA VAL A 414 2.07 -19.77 -29.40
C VAL A 414 2.13 -20.09 -27.90
N ALA A 415 1.72 -19.16 -27.03
CA ALA A 415 1.67 -19.40 -25.59
C ALA A 415 0.60 -20.44 -25.20
N LEU A 416 -0.56 -20.44 -25.87
CA LEU A 416 -1.64 -21.40 -25.64
C LEU A 416 -1.31 -22.81 -26.15
N CYS A 417 -0.56 -22.92 -27.26
CA CYS A 417 -0.09 -24.18 -27.83
C CYS A 417 0.99 -24.86 -26.99
N ASN A 418 1.73 -24.11 -26.18
CA ASN A 418 2.81 -24.66 -25.37
C ASN A 418 2.28 -25.32 -24.09
N GLU A 419 2.22 -26.65 -24.09
CA GLU A 419 1.75 -27.45 -22.96
C GLU A 419 2.65 -27.35 -21.71
N ASN A 420 3.92 -26.98 -21.89
CA ASN A 420 4.86 -26.82 -20.77
C ASN A 420 4.58 -25.58 -19.90
N LEU A 421 3.76 -24.65 -20.39
CA LEU A 421 3.37 -23.46 -19.64
C LEU A 421 2.16 -23.77 -18.75
N SER A 422 2.23 -23.41 -17.47
CA SER A 422 1.05 -23.49 -16.58
C SER A 422 0.00 -22.45 -16.99
N VAL A 423 -1.25 -22.66 -16.53
CA VAL A 423 -2.35 -21.72 -16.78
C VAL A 423 -2.04 -20.33 -16.23
N ASP A 424 -1.39 -20.25 -15.08
CA ASP A 424 -0.99 -18.98 -14.46
C ASP A 424 0.12 -18.28 -15.24
N VAL A 425 1.08 -19.02 -15.80
CA VAL A 425 2.12 -18.41 -16.64
C VAL A 425 1.51 -17.84 -17.92
N VAL A 426 0.51 -18.52 -18.50
CA VAL A 426 -0.23 -18.00 -19.66
C VAL A 426 -1.04 -16.76 -19.29
N SER A 427 -1.68 -16.72 -18.12
CA SER A 427 -2.45 -15.55 -17.68
C SER A 427 -1.54 -14.33 -17.45
N HIS A 428 -0.36 -14.52 -16.82
CA HIS A 428 0.63 -13.46 -16.66
C HIS A 428 1.22 -13.02 -18.00
N CYS A 429 1.49 -13.95 -18.92
CA CYS A 429 1.94 -13.62 -20.27
C CYS A 429 0.92 -12.77 -21.02
N LEU A 430 -0.37 -13.12 -20.92
CA LEU A 430 -1.47 -12.33 -21.49
C LEU A 430 -1.54 -10.93 -20.87
N LEU A 431 -1.37 -10.81 -19.56
CA LEU A 431 -1.34 -9.52 -18.87
C LEU A 431 -0.20 -8.64 -19.38
N CYS A 432 1.04 -9.17 -19.44
CA CYS A 432 2.19 -8.45 -19.99
C CYS A 432 1.97 -8.02 -21.44
N LEU A 433 1.37 -8.90 -22.27
CA LEU A 433 1.05 -8.58 -23.66
C LEU A 433 -0.02 -7.48 -23.74
N LYS A 434 -1.08 -7.54 -22.93
CA LYS A 434 -2.08 -6.48 -22.85
C LYS A 434 -1.45 -5.14 -22.48
N GLU A 435 -0.58 -5.12 -21.47
CA GLU A 435 0.13 -3.91 -21.04
C GLU A 435 1.06 -3.37 -22.13
N GLU A 436 1.82 -4.23 -22.81
CA GLU A 436 2.67 -3.86 -23.96
C GLU A 436 1.84 -3.12 -25.01
N TRP A 437 0.70 -3.69 -25.41
CA TRP A 437 -0.16 -3.13 -26.44
C TRP A 437 -0.91 -1.88 -25.97
N MET A 438 -1.37 -1.82 -24.72
CA MET A 438 -1.96 -0.62 -24.15
C MET A 438 -0.97 0.54 -24.06
N ASN A 439 0.30 0.26 -23.77
CA ASN A 439 1.35 1.28 -23.80
C ASN A 439 1.60 1.80 -25.22
N LYS A 440 1.56 0.93 -26.24
CA LYS A 440 1.59 1.37 -27.67
C LYS A 440 0.39 2.27 -27.99
N VAL A 441 -0.80 1.93 -27.51
CA VAL A 441 -2.02 2.74 -27.66
C VAL A 441 -1.86 4.11 -27.01
N LYS A 442 -1.32 4.20 -25.79
CA LYS A 442 -1.04 5.47 -25.10
C LYS A 442 -0.09 6.36 -25.91
N VAL A 443 1.00 5.79 -26.41
CA VAL A 443 1.97 6.51 -27.25
C VAL A 443 1.31 7.01 -28.54
N LEU A 444 0.56 6.14 -29.22
CA LEU A 444 -0.16 6.51 -30.43
C LEU A 444 -1.22 7.58 -30.18
N PHE A 445 -1.97 7.50 -29.07
CA PHE A 445 -2.98 8.48 -28.68
C PHE A 445 -2.34 9.84 -28.42
N LYS A 446 -1.25 9.88 -27.64
CA LYS A 446 -0.47 11.11 -27.41
C LYS A 446 0.00 11.72 -28.72
N PHE A 447 0.62 10.92 -29.57
CA PHE A 447 1.12 11.38 -30.86
C PHE A 447 -0.02 11.88 -31.78
N SER A 448 -1.18 11.21 -31.74
CA SER A 448 -2.36 11.59 -32.53
C SER A 448 -3.04 12.88 -32.05
N LYS A 449 -2.70 13.40 -30.88
CA LYS A 449 -3.27 14.65 -30.34
C LYS A 449 -2.34 15.86 -30.44
N VAL A 450 -1.08 15.65 -30.84
CA VAL A 450 -0.14 16.75 -31.13
C VAL A 450 -0.41 17.30 -32.54
N ASP A 451 -0.51 18.62 -32.66
CA ASP A 451 -0.76 19.34 -33.91
C ASP A 451 0.50 19.40 -34.80
N GLY A 452 0.31 19.57 -36.13
CA GLY A 452 1.41 19.75 -37.09
C GLY A 452 2.07 18.47 -37.64
N ARG A 453 1.46 17.29 -37.47
CA ARG A 453 2.06 16.02 -37.92
C ARG A 453 1.75 15.65 -39.39
N GLY A 454 2.73 15.07 -40.07
CA GLY A 454 2.54 14.40 -41.35
C GLY A 454 2.05 12.94 -41.20
N ARG A 455 1.48 12.37 -42.27
CA ARG A 455 1.15 10.92 -42.32
C ARG A 455 2.40 10.06 -42.18
N GLU A 456 3.53 10.54 -42.69
CA GLU A 456 4.84 9.87 -42.61
C GLU A 456 5.31 9.68 -41.16
N ASP A 457 5.12 10.68 -40.30
CA ASP A 457 5.57 10.57 -38.91
C ASP A 457 4.70 9.60 -38.11
N THR A 458 3.42 9.48 -38.46
CA THR A 458 2.54 8.46 -37.88
C THR A 458 2.99 7.05 -38.30
N GLN A 459 3.39 6.87 -39.56
CA GLN A 459 3.95 5.61 -40.05
C GLN A 459 5.30 5.28 -39.38
N LYS A 460 6.18 6.27 -39.19
CA LYS A 460 7.44 6.09 -38.46
C LYS A 460 7.19 5.67 -37.00
N VAL A 461 6.22 6.27 -36.31
CA VAL A 461 5.85 5.87 -34.95
C VAL A 461 5.29 4.45 -34.93
N LEU A 462 4.41 4.09 -35.86
CA LEU A 462 3.91 2.72 -35.96
C LEU A 462 5.04 1.71 -36.23
N ALA A 463 6.05 2.12 -37.01
CA ALA A 463 7.23 1.30 -37.25
C ALA A 463 8.09 1.11 -35.99
N LEU A 464 8.33 2.19 -35.24
CA LEU A 464 9.05 2.14 -33.96
C LEU A 464 8.33 1.30 -32.90
N LEU A 465 6.99 1.31 -32.90
CA LEU A 465 6.18 0.49 -31.99
C LEU A 465 6.13 -0.99 -32.40
N GLY A 466 6.78 -1.37 -33.50
CA GLY A 466 6.74 -2.73 -34.04
C GLY A 466 5.35 -3.14 -34.51
N ALA A 467 4.51 -2.16 -34.87
CA ALA A 467 3.17 -2.39 -35.42
C ALA A 467 3.19 -2.55 -36.96
N THR A 468 4.30 -2.22 -37.61
CA THR A 468 4.54 -2.46 -39.05
C THR A 468 5.16 -3.84 -39.28
N GLY A 469 4.61 -4.62 -40.22
CA GLY A 469 5.05 -5.99 -40.50
C GLY A 469 3.94 -6.85 -41.13
N PRO A 470 4.07 -8.20 -41.14
CA PRO A 470 2.98 -9.07 -41.57
C PRO A 470 1.77 -8.87 -40.64
N GLY A 471 0.64 -8.42 -41.20
CA GLY A 471 -0.55 -8.06 -40.42
C GLY A 471 -0.61 -6.59 -39.94
N GLU A 472 0.13 -5.67 -40.59
CA GLU A 472 0.11 -4.23 -40.27
C GLU A 472 -1.32 -3.64 -40.21
N GLU A 473 -2.19 -4.00 -41.15
CA GLU A 473 -3.57 -3.52 -41.15
C GLU A 473 -4.33 -3.90 -39.87
N ASP A 474 -4.14 -5.13 -39.42
CA ASP A 474 -4.78 -5.66 -38.22
C ASP A 474 -4.20 -5.05 -36.95
N ASN A 475 -2.88 -4.85 -36.89
CA ASN A 475 -2.24 -4.16 -35.79
C ASN A 475 -2.76 -2.72 -35.66
N VAL A 476 -2.90 -2.00 -36.78
CA VAL A 476 -3.41 -0.63 -36.80
C VAL A 476 -4.90 -0.59 -36.42
N ARG A 477 -5.72 -1.55 -36.90
CA ARG A 477 -7.13 -1.68 -36.51
C ARG A 477 -7.27 -1.92 -35.01
N LEU A 478 -6.48 -2.85 -34.45
CA LEU A 478 -6.46 -3.16 -33.02
C LEU A 478 -6.08 -1.93 -32.20
N LEU A 479 -5.00 -1.22 -32.57
CA LEU A 479 -4.57 -0.01 -31.86
C LEU A 479 -5.65 1.09 -31.87
N LYS A 480 -6.35 1.27 -33.00
CA LYS A 480 -7.46 2.23 -33.11
C LYS A 480 -8.64 1.83 -32.22
N TYR A 481 -9.00 0.55 -32.19
CA TYR A 481 -10.08 0.08 -31.33
C TYR A 481 -9.72 0.22 -29.84
N TRP A 482 -8.53 -0.22 -29.42
CA TRP A 482 -8.09 -0.16 -28.02
C TRP A 482 -7.91 1.27 -27.49
N MET A 483 -7.73 2.25 -28.38
CA MET A 483 -7.76 3.67 -28.04
C MET A 483 -9.08 4.11 -27.40
N THR A 484 -10.18 3.42 -27.70
CA THR A 484 -11.48 3.68 -27.07
C THR A 484 -11.47 3.34 -25.58
N GLY A 485 -10.74 2.29 -25.18
CA GLY A 485 -10.66 1.81 -23.79
C GLY A 485 -9.71 2.57 -22.86
N LEU A 486 -9.03 3.61 -23.34
CA LEU A 486 -8.24 4.51 -22.49
C LEU A 486 -9.12 5.26 -21.48
N SER A 487 -8.64 5.44 -20.25
CA SER A 487 -9.34 6.12 -19.16
C SER A 487 -9.73 7.57 -19.52
N LYS A 488 -10.88 8.04 -19.00
CA LYS A 488 -11.34 9.43 -19.19
C LYS A 488 -10.39 10.42 -18.51
N THR A 489 -9.93 10.09 -17.31
CA THR A 489 -8.94 10.85 -16.53
C THR A 489 -7.63 10.98 -17.29
N TYR A 490 -7.10 9.87 -17.83
CA TYR A 490 -5.90 9.88 -18.64
C TYR A 490 -6.04 10.76 -19.88
N LYS A 491 -7.16 10.61 -20.61
CA LYS A 491 -7.47 11.45 -21.79
C LYS A 491 -7.52 12.92 -21.43
N SER A 492 -8.24 13.29 -20.37
CA SER A 492 -8.39 14.68 -19.92
C SER A 492 -7.06 15.30 -19.49
N HIS A 493 -6.28 14.57 -18.68
CA HIS A 493 -4.95 15.01 -18.26
C HIS A 493 -4.02 15.24 -19.45
N LEU A 494 -4.02 14.32 -20.43
CA LEU A 494 -3.19 14.45 -21.62
C LEU A 494 -3.61 15.63 -22.50
N MET A 495 -4.91 15.84 -22.70
CA MET A 495 -5.42 16.98 -23.48
C MET A 495 -5.06 18.31 -22.81
N THR A 496 -5.12 18.38 -21.47
CA THR A 496 -4.68 19.55 -20.69
C THR A 496 -3.17 19.77 -20.83
N ALA A 497 -2.35 18.71 -20.78
CA ALA A 497 -0.90 18.83 -20.93
C ALA A 497 -0.47 19.25 -22.35
N VAL A 498 -1.11 18.70 -23.39
CA VAL A 498 -0.81 19.02 -24.79
C VAL A 498 -1.25 20.44 -25.15
N ARG A 499 -2.43 20.88 -24.69
CA ARG A 499 -2.93 22.25 -24.93
C ARG A 499 -2.37 23.30 -23.99
N GLY A 500 -1.98 22.91 -22.77
CA GLY A 500 -1.37 23.78 -21.77
C GLY A 500 0.05 24.24 -22.14
N GLY A 501 0.73 23.51 -23.03
CA GLY A 501 2.03 23.90 -23.58
C GLY A 501 1.99 25.09 -24.54
N GLU A 502 0.80 25.53 -25.00
CA GLU A 502 0.63 26.65 -25.94
C GLU A 502 0.29 28.00 -25.27
N ARG A 503 0.43 28.13 -23.95
CA ARG A 503 0.34 29.44 -23.29
C ARG A 503 1.67 29.93 -22.73
N SER A 504 2.51 30.40 -23.66
CA SER A 504 3.30 31.60 -23.45
C SER A 504 3.57 32.33 -24.77
N PRO A 505 2.64 33.14 -25.29
CA PRO A 505 3.01 34.32 -26.05
C PRO A 505 3.19 35.49 -25.07
N SER A 506 4.29 36.23 -25.24
CA SER A 506 4.69 37.47 -24.54
C SER A 506 5.30 37.35 -23.13
N GLN A 507 6.65 37.26 -23.09
CA GLN A 507 7.49 38.32 -22.53
C GLN A 507 8.62 38.63 -23.49
#